data_AF-A0A9D8BZV0-F1
#
_entry.id   AF-A0A9D8BZV0-F1
#
_cell.length_a   1.000
_cell.length_b   1.000
_cell.length_c   1.000
_cell.angle_alpha   90.00
_cell.angle_beta   90.00
_cell.angle_gamma   90.00
#
_symmetry.space_group_name_H-M   'P 1'
#
loop_
_entity.id
_entity.type
_entity.pdbx_description
1 polymer ?
#
loop_
_entity_poly.entity_id
_entity_poly.type
_entity_poly.pdbx_seq_one_letter_code
_entity_poly.pdbx_strand_id
1 'polypeptide(L)'
;MSGGLVATFGKGPERKIVTTSATIGIRGTGCYVESQLHRSYICYCYGQFAFTSRDDQSVQEDFEASYHDAGRFMLRWPRPRIVPAGGLGHDDDDLILAESLVGRKPPFVKT
;
A
#
# COMPACT_ATOMS: atom_id res chain seq x y z
N MET A 1 -1.92 14.01 12.25
CA MET A 1 -0.66 13.37 11.81
C MET A 1 -0.76 13.13 10.32
N SER A 2 0.26 13.50 9.56
CA SER A 2 0.38 13.26 8.12
C SER A 2 1.77 12.72 7.82
N GLY A 3 1.87 11.72 6.94
CA GLY A 3 3.15 11.19 6.48
C GLY A 3 2.96 10.10 5.42
N GLY A 4 3.92 10.02 4.49
CA GLY A 4 4.00 9.00 3.44
C GLY A 4 5.18 8.05 3.67
N LEU A 5 5.06 6.82 3.17
CA LEU A 5 6.09 5.80 3.23
C LEU A 5 6.12 5.03 1.91
N VAL A 6 7.26 5.09 1.19
CA VAL A 6 7.61 4.11 0.16
C VAL A 6 8.47 3.03 0.83
N ALA A 7 8.12 1.76 0.63
CA ALA A 7 8.89 0.66 1.20
C ALA A 7 8.82 -0.60 0.33
N THR A 8 9.90 -1.39 0.36
CA THR A 8 9.93 -2.75 -0.18
C THR A 8 10.17 -3.77 0.92
N PHE A 9 9.55 -4.93 0.77
CA PHE A 9 9.65 -6.04 1.70
C PHE A 9 9.98 -7.33 0.95
N GLY A 10 10.95 -8.08 1.46
CA GLY A 10 11.16 -9.47 1.05
C GLY A 10 10.02 -10.37 1.54
N LYS A 11 9.83 -11.52 0.88
CA LYS A 11 8.96 -12.60 1.40
C LYS A 11 9.45 -13.01 2.80
N GLY A 12 8.54 -13.41 3.68
CA GLY A 12 8.91 -13.81 5.04
C GLY A 12 7.73 -13.82 6.00
N PRO A 13 8.01 -13.76 7.32
CA PRO A 13 6.97 -13.67 8.35
C PRO A 13 6.01 -12.51 8.08
N GLU A 14 4.79 -12.64 8.61
CA GLU A 14 3.78 -11.59 8.48
C GLU A 14 4.30 -10.27 9.09
N ARG A 15 4.21 -9.21 8.29
CA ARG A 15 4.49 -7.83 8.72
C ARG A 15 3.23 -6.99 8.54
N LYS A 16 3.08 -5.95 9.35
CA LYS A 16 1.93 -5.04 9.28
C LYS A 16 2.40 -3.60 9.24
N ILE A 17 1.82 -2.81 8.34
CA ILE A 17 1.86 -1.34 8.41
C ILE A 17 0.55 -0.90 9.04
N VAL A 18 0.62 -0.10 10.11
CA VAL A 18 -0.55 0.41 10.82
C VAL A 18 -0.62 1.92 10.60
N THR A 19 -1.73 2.37 10.04
CA THR A 19 -2.01 3.79 9.78
C THR A 19 -3.10 4.30 10.74
N THR A 20 -3.57 5.53 10.53
CA THR A 20 -4.72 6.08 11.24
C THR A 20 -6.03 5.37 10.96
N SER A 21 -6.20 4.79 9.75
CA SER A 21 -7.49 4.23 9.31
C SER A 21 -7.44 2.76 8.86
N ALA A 22 -6.24 2.23 8.59
CA ALA A 22 -6.05 0.86 8.09
C ALA A 22 -4.91 0.10 8.79
N THR A 23 -5.07 -1.21 8.87
CA THR A 23 -3.99 -2.18 9.11
C THR A 23 -3.73 -2.92 7.81
N ILE A 24 -2.48 -2.93 7.36
CA ILE A 24 -2.06 -3.35 6.02
C ILE A 24 -1.10 -4.54 6.16
N GLY A 25 -1.46 -5.70 5.63
CA GLY A 25 -0.70 -6.95 5.73
C GLY A 25 0.32 -7.11 4.62
N ILE A 26 1.60 -7.28 4.96
CA ILE A 26 2.71 -7.32 4.00
C ILE A 26 3.32 -8.73 3.94
N ARG A 27 3.32 -9.34 2.75
CA ARG A 27 3.86 -10.70 2.49
C ARG A 27 4.90 -10.76 1.36
N GLY A 28 5.62 -9.65 1.15
CA GLY A 28 6.74 -9.57 0.20
C GLY A 28 6.39 -8.80 -1.06
N THR A 29 6.47 -7.47 -0.98
CA THR A 29 6.04 -6.54 -2.02
C THR A 29 6.64 -5.15 -1.83
N GLY A 30 6.54 -4.30 -2.86
CA GLY A 30 6.67 -2.85 -2.78
C GLY A 30 5.32 -2.19 -2.49
N CYS A 31 5.32 -1.14 -1.67
CA CYS A 31 4.12 -0.36 -1.36
C CYS A 31 4.44 1.11 -1.15
N TYR A 32 3.41 1.93 -1.36
CA TYR A 32 3.34 3.31 -0.90
C TYR A 32 2.11 3.51 -0.02
N VAL A 33 2.30 4.09 1.16
CA VAL A 33 1.20 4.32 2.10
C VAL A 33 1.28 5.74 2.63
N GLU A 34 0.16 6.47 2.55
CA GLU A 34 0.01 7.73 3.29
C GLU A 34 -0.98 7.56 4.44
N SER A 35 -0.65 8.17 5.58
CA SER A 35 -1.53 8.23 6.75
C SER A 35 -1.92 9.68 7.00
N GLN A 36 -3.22 9.98 6.95
CA GLN A 36 -3.79 11.30 7.25
C GLN A 36 -4.81 11.17 8.39
N LEU A 37 -5.26 12.27 8.99
CA LEU A 37 -6.09 12.21 10.21
C LEU A 37 -7.36 11.34 10.08
N HIS A 38 -8.04 11.40 8.93
CA HIS A 38 -9.33 10.74 8.71
C HIS A 38 -9.33 9.70 7.59
N ARG A 39 -8.17 9.46 6.96
CA ARG A 39 -8.02 8.49 5.89
C ARG A 39 -6.58 8.04 5.74
N SER A 40 -6.40 6.94 5.04
CA SER A 40 -5.10 6.47 4.60
C SER A 40 -5.17 6.14 3.12
N TYR A 41 -4.13 6.51 2.37
CA TYR A 41 -3.94 6.06 1.00
C TYR A 41 -3.04 4.83 1.02
N ILE A 42 -3.41 3.83 0.23
CA ILE A 42 -2.73 2.55 0.15
C ILE A 42 -2.53 2.27 -1.34
N CYS A 43 -1.27 2.28 -1.77
CA CYS A 43 -0.85 1.79 -3.05
C CYS A 43 0.21 0.72 -2.83
N TYR A 44 0.21 -0.22 -3.72
CA TYR A 44 0.77 -1.51 -3.48
C TYR A 44 1.11 -1.90 -4.90
N CYS A 45 2.37 -1.63 -5.21
CA CYS A 45 2.76 -1.24 -6.55
C CYS A 45 2.84 -2.45 -7.49
N TYR A 46 2.92 -3.65 -6.92
CA TYR A 46 2.87 -4.93 -7.61
C TYR A 46 2.61 -6.04 -6.56
N GLY A 47 2.05 -7.19 -6.91
CA GLY A 47 1.86 -8.30 -5.97
C GLY A 47 0.52 -8.25 -5.23
N GLN A 48 0.44 -8.92 -4.07
CA GLN A 48 -0.81 -9.17 -3.35
C GLN A 48 -0.92 -8.38 -2.05
N PHE A 49 -2.13 -7.90 -1.79
CA PHE A 49 -2.43 -6.93 -0.75
C PHE A 49 -3.66 -7.33 0.02
N ALA A 50 -3.60 -7.09 1.32
CA ALA A 50 -4.70 -7.30 2.24
C ALA A 50 -4.71 -6.14 3.22
N PHE A 51 -5.84 -5.46 3.37
CA PHE A 51 -5.96 -4.41 4.36
C PHE A 51 -7.35 -4.39 5.00
N THR A 52 -7.37 -3.99 6.26
CA THR A 52 -8.58 -3.97 7.09
C THR A 52 -8.72 -2.60 7.75
N SER A 53 -9.94 -2.09 7.85
CA SER A 53 -10.20 -0.84 8.56
C SER A 53 -9.89 -0.99 10.05
N ARG A 54 -9.32 0.06 10.63
CA ARG A 54 -9.10 0.15 12.08
C ARG A 54 -10.36 0.42 12.89
N ASP A 55 -11.38 0.97 12.24
CA ASP A 55 -12.63 1.38 12.88
C ASP A 55 -13.76 0.36 12.65
N ASP A 56 -13.61 -0.62 11.76
CA ASP A 56 -14.60 -1.66 11.46
C ASP A 56 -13.94 -2.86 10.76
N GLN A 57 -13.68 -3.95 11.50
CA GLN A 57 -12.98 -5.12 10.93
C GLN A 57 -13.76 -5.84 9.82
N SER A 58 -15.07 -5.57 9.67
CA SER A 58 -15.85 -6.10 8.54
C SER A 58 -15.50 -5.41 7.22
N VAL A 59 -14.87 -4.23 7.27
CA VAL A 59 -14.40 -3.48 6.11
C VAL A 59 -12.97 -3.89 5.81
N GLN A 60 -12.82 -4.76 4.83
CA GLN A 60 -11.54 -5.28 4.36
C GLN A 60 -11.58 -5.50 2.85
N GLU A 61 -10.41 -5.49 2.22
CA GLU A 61 -10.25 -5.88 0.81
C GLU A 61 -8.91 -6.58 0.63
N ASP A 62 -8.96 -7.64 -0.17
CA ASP A 62 -7.79 -8.34 -0.70
C ASP A 62 -7.78 -8.18 -2.21
N PHE A 63 -6.64 -7.81 -2.79
CA PHE A 63 -6.50 -7.66 -4.24
C PHE A 63 -5.04 -7.82 -4.70
N GLU A 64 -4.85 -7.94 -6.01
CA GLU A 64 -3.55 -8.01 -6.66
C GLU A 64 -3.37 -6.81 -7.59
N ALA A 65 -2.17 -6.25 -7.65
CA ALA A 65 -1.79 -5.22 -8.63
C ALA A 65 -0.59 -5.69 -9.43
N SER A 66 -0.51 -5.20 -10.65
CA SER A 66 0.67 -5.37 -11.50
C SER A 66 1.51 -4.10 -11.62
N TYR A 67 0.91 -2.95 -11.26
CA TYR A 67 1.51 -1.63 -11.33
C TYR A 67 0.78 -0.67 -10.36
N HIS A 68 0.98 0.65 -10.52
CA HIS A 68 0.24 1.70 -9.79
C HIS A 68 -1.25 1.82 -10.22
N ASP A 69 -1.90 0.69 -10.51
CA ASP A 69 -3.21 0.59 -11.15
C ASP A 69 -4.37 0.42 -10.15
N ALA A 70 -4.08 0.06 -8.90
CA ALA A 70 -5.09 -0.35 -7.92
C ALA A 70 -4.92 0.31 -6.55
N GLY A 71 -4.68 1.63 -6.52
CA GLY A 71 -4.69 2.40 -5.28
C GLY A 71 -6.06 2.36 -4.56
N ARG A 72 -6.04 2.52 -3.23
CA ARG A 72 -7.24 2.62 -2.38
C ARG A 72 -7.09 3.73 -1.37
N PHE A 73 -8.15 4.51 -1.16
CA PHE A 73 -8.33 5.22 0.08
C PHE A 73 -9.12 4.36 1.06
N MET A 74 -8.61 4.22 2.28
CA MET A 74 -9.37 3.80 3.45
C MET A 74 -9.83 5.05 4.20
N LEU A 75 -11.13 5.28 4.26
CA LEU A 75 -11.76 6.35 5.02
C LEU A 75 -12.21 5.81 6.37
N ARG A 76 -12.10 6.62 7.42
CA ARG A 76 -12.73 6.30 8.72
C ARG A 76 -14.25 6.47 8.64
N TRP A 77 -14.71 7.47 7.88
CA TRP A 77 -16.10 7.81 7.57
C TRP A 77 -16.15 8.82 6.40
N PRO A 78 -17.29 8.97 5.69
CA PRO A 78 -18.49 8.12 5.71
C PRO A 78 -18.28 6.81 4.93
N ARG A 79 -19.35 6.02 4.73
CA ARG A 79 -19.35 4.88 3.79
C ARG A 79 -19.60 5.39 2.34
N PRO A 80 -19.10 4.71 1.29
CA PRO A 80 -18.21 3.54 1.35
C PRO A 80 -16.83 3.94 1.90
N ARG A 81 -16.27 3.09 2.78
CA ARG A 81 -14.99 3.38 3.45
C ARG A 81 -13.78 3.02 2.59
N ILE A 82 -13.94 2.10 1.65
CA ILE A 82 -12.91 1.77 0.68
C ILE A 82 -13.29 2.45 -0.63
N VAL A 83 -12.41 3.33 -1.11
CA VAL A 83 -12.63 4.11 -2.33
C VAL A 83 -11.49 3.84 -3.31
N PRO A 84 -11.76 3.33 -4.52
CA PRO A 84 -10.76 3.17 -5.57
C PRO A 84 -10.04 4.47 -5.88
N ALA A 85 -8.74 4.37 -6.15
CA ALA A 85 -7.88 5.45 -6.57
C ALA A 85 -6.84 4.93 -7.59
N GLY A 86 -6.29 5.82 -8.41
CA GLY A 86 -5.13 5.50 -9.24
C GLY A 86 -3.83 5.55 -8.42
N GLY A 87 -2.68 5.47 -9.09
CA GLY A 87 -1.36 5.74 -8.52
C GLY A 87 -1.20 7.21 -8.11
N LEU A 88 -0.85 7.45 -6.84
CA LEU A 88 -0.68 8.78 -6.26
C LEU A 88 0.51 8.81 -5.30
N GLY A 89 1.11 9.99 -5.15
CA GLY A 89 2.03 10.33 -4.05
C GLY A 89 3.48 9.87 -4.22
N HIS A 90 3.78 9.03 -5.21
CA HIS A 90 5.14 8.62 -5.57
C HIS A 90 5.20 8.21 -7.06
N ASP A 91 6.40 8.03 -7.59
CA ASP A 91 6.62 7.53 -8.96
C ASP A 91 7.48 6.25 -9.01
N ASP A 92 7.78 5.79 -10.22
CA ASP A 92 8.57 4.57 -10.45
C ASP A 92 9.98 4.68 -9.86
N ASP A 93 10.61 5.86 -9.89
CA ASP A 93 12.00 6.05 -9.45
C ASP A 93 12.13 5.82 -7.94
N ASP A 94 11.13 6.25 -7.17
CA ASP A 94 11.07 6.00 -5.72
C ASP A 94 11.08 4.50 -5.40
N LEU A 95 10.30 3.71 -6.16
CA LEU A 95 10.22 2.27 -5.94
C LEU A 95 11.44 1.53 -6.48
N ILE A 96 11.98 1.96 -7.62
CA ILE A 96 13.22 1.44 -8.18
C ILE A 96 14.36 1.66 -7.18
N LEU A 97 14.46 2.85 -6.58
CA LEU A 97 15.44 3.14 -5.54
C LEU A 97 15.25 2.19 -4.35
N ALA A 98 14.04 2.09 -3.79
CA ALA A 98 13.75 1.22 -2.66
C ALA A 98 14.13 -0.26 -2.92
N GLU A 99 13.78 -0.80 -4.09
CA GLU A 99 14.16 -2.16 -4.50
C GLU A 99 15.67 -2.32 -4.66
N SER A 100 16.35 -1.34 -5.26
CA SER A 100 17.79 -1.40 -5.51
C SER A 100 18.61 -1.44 -4.23
N LEU A 101 18.15 -0.78 -3.16
CA LEU A 101 18.79 -0.80 -1.84
C LEU A 101 18.81 -2.21 -1.23
N VAL A 102 17.96 -3.12 -1.71
CA VAL A 102 17.93 -4.53 -1.31
C VAL A 102 18.33 -5.48 -2.45
N GLY A 103 18.99 -4.96 -3.49
CA GLY A 103 19.51 -5.76 -4.61
C GLY A 103 18.44 -6.35 -5.53
N ARG A 104 17.26 -5.72 -5.59
CA ARG A 104 16.12 -6.17 -6.40
C ARG A 104 15.75 -5.13 -7.46
N LYS A 105 14.77 -5.48 -8.29
CA LYS A 105 14.10 -4.58 -9.23
C LYS A 105 12.58 -4.79 -9.14
N PRO A 106 11.76 -3.75 -9.33
CA PRO A 106 10.32 -3.92 -9.45
C PRO A 106 9.96 -4.81 -10.66
N PRO A 107 8.90 -5.64 -10.59
CA PRO A 107 8.52 -6.54 -11.69
C PRO A 107 8.14 -5.85 -13.00
N PHE A 108 7.75 -4.57 -12.95
CA PHE A 108 7.39 -3.80 -14.15
C PHE A 108 8.59 -3.22 -14.91
N VAL A 109 9.79 -3.18 -14.30
CA VAL A 109 11.01 -2.76 -14.98
C VAL A 109 11.49 -3.92 -15.85
N LYS A 110 11.33 -3.79 -17.17
CA LYS A 110 11.87 -4.77 -18.13
C LYS A 110 13.39 -4.68 -18.17
N THR A 111 14.05 -5.84 -18.24
CA THR A 111 15.50 -6.01 -18.48
C THR A 111 15.92 -5.52 -19.85
#